data_AF-A0A938IYW4-F1
#
_entry.id   AF-A0A938IYW4-F1
#
_cell.length_a   1.000
_cell.length_b   1.000
_cell.length_c   1.000
_cell.angle_alpha   90.00
_cell.angle_beta   90.00
_cell.angle_gamma   90.00
#
_symmetry.space_group_name_H-M   'P 1'
#
loop_
_entity.id
_entity.type
_entity.pdbx_description
1 polymer ?
#
loop_
_entity_poly.entity_id
_entity_poly.type
_entity_poly.pdbx_seq_one_letter_code
_entity_poly.pdbx_strand_id
1 'polypeptide(L)'
;MRRPPSFDPPRHAVVEAVARAIAEDLGPLGDISAALLPDPGKVTIADIVPRAAGVLAGSACATEAYAQLDPRVRVTWSATDGD
;
A
#
# COMPACT_ATOMS: atom_id res chain seq x y z
N MET A 1 20.46 13.14 18.30
CA MET A 1 20.61 12.89 16.85
C MET A 1 19.56 13.72 16.12
N ARG A 2 19.94 14.52 15.11
CA ARG A 2 18.97 15.28 14.29
C ARG A 2 18.38 14.32 13.26
N ARG A 3 17.07 14.11 13.28
CA ARG A 3 16.33 13.42 12.21
C ARG A 3 16.54 14.22 10.91
N PRO A 4 17.04 13.62 9.82
CA PRO A 4 17.16 14.33 8.54
C PRO A 4 15.76 14.83 8.11
N PRO A 5 15.68 15.94 7.34
CA PRO A 5 14.40 16.41 6.81
C PRO A 5 13.74 15.25 6.05
N SER A 6 12.45 14.97 6.31
CA SER A 6 11.77 13.91 5.56
C SER A 6 11.73 14.33 4.09
N PHE A 7 12.33 13.49 3.25
CA PHE A 7 12.31 13.68 1.80
C PHE A 7 11.10 12.94 1.25
N ASP A 8 9.93 13.27 1.80
CA ASP A 8 8.70 12.62 1.39
C ASP A 8 8.42 13.00 -0.07
N PRO A 9 8.15 12.02 -0.95
CA PRO A 9 7.82 12.33 -2.32
C PRO A 9 6.57 13.21 -2.35
N PRO A 10 6.47 14.14 -3.31
CA PRO A 10 5.29 14.96 -3.43
C PRO A 10 4.07 14.07 -3.69
N ARG A 11 2.95 14.35 -3.00
CA ARG A 11 1.76 13.48 -3.00
C ARG A 11 1.28 13.09 -4.40
N HIS A 12 1.31 14.01 -5.36
CA HIS A 12 0.87 13.72 -6.73
C HIS A 12 1.72 12.65 -7.41
N ALA A 13 3.04 12.62 -7.16
CA ALA A 13 3.93 11.63 -7.74
C ALA A 13 3.65 10.22 -7.15
N VAL A 14 3.32 10.15 -5.86
CA VAL A 14 2.88 8.91 -5.21
C VAL A 14 1.58 8.41 -5.84
N VAL A 15 0.57 9.28 -5.94
CA VAL A 15 -0.74 8.94 -6.52
C VAL A 15 -0.59 8.41 -7.94
N GLU A 16 0.19 9.10 -8.78
CA GLU A 16 0.39 8.71 -10.19
C GLU A 16 1.18 7.41 -10.32
N ALA A 17 2.24 7.22 -9.53
CA ALA A 17 3.02 5.98 -9.56
C ALA A 17 2.18 4.78 -9.14
N VAL A 18 1.40 4.91 -8.06
CA VAL A 18 0.50 3.86 -7.57
C VAL A 18 -0.60 3.56 -8.60
N ALA A 19 -1.23 4.58 -9.19
CA ALA A 19 -2.26 4.37 -10.20
C ALA A 19 -1.74 3.59 -11.41
N ARG A 20 -0.51 3.89 -11.86
CA ARG A 20 0.13 3.14 -12.95
C ARG A 20 0.42 1.69 -12.56
N ALA A 21 0.91 1.44 -11.34
CA ALA A 21 1.18 0.10 -10.85
C ALA A 21 -0.11 -0.74 -10.71
N ILE A 22 -1.20 -0.15 -10.21
CA ILE A 22 -2.50 -0.84 -10.13
C ILE A 22 -3.02 -1.19 -11.54
N ALA A 23 -2.90 -0.25 -12.49
CA ALA A 23 -3.35 -0.48 -13.87
C ALA A 23 -2.53 -1.56 -14.58
N GLU A 24 -1.23 -1.64 -14.30
CA GLU A 24 -0.34 -2.70 -14.79
C GLU A 24 -0.79 -4.08 -14.28
N ASP A 25 -1.02 -4.21 -12.97
CA ASP A 25 -1.25 -5.50 -12.32
C ASP A 25 -2.65 -6.07 -12.57
N LEU A 26 -3.69 -5.23 -12.50
CA LEU A 26 -5.09 -5.69 -12.64
C LEU A 26 -5.53 -5.86 -14.10
N GLY A 27 -4.98 -5.07 -15.02
CA GLY A 27 -5.44 -5.03 -16.40
C GLY A 27 -6.96 -4.85 -16.56
N PRO A 28 -7.54 -5.20 -17.72
CA PRO A 28 -8.98 -4.99 -17.97
C PRO A 28 -9.91 -5.96 -17.23
N LEU A 29 -9.44 -7.16 -16.89
CA LEU A 29 -10.26 -8.22 -16.28
C LEU A 29 -10.21 -8.21 -14.75
N GLY A 30 -9.31 -7.43 -14.14
CA GLY A 30 -9.11 -7.39 -12.69
C GLY A 30 -8.46 -8.66 -12.15
N ASP A 31 -8.55 -8.84 -10.83
CA ASP A 31 -8.03 -10.03 -10.15
C ASP A 31 -9.03 -11.20 -10.22
N ILE A 32 -8.82 -12.07 -11.21
CA ILE A 32 -9.64 -13.26 -11.44
C ILE A 32 -9.54 -14.24 -10.26
N SER A 33 -8.40 -14.31 -9.58
CA SER A 33 -8.22 -15.23 -8.45
C SER A 33 -9.02 -14.76 -7.23
N ALA A 34 -9.01 -13.45 -6.95
CA ALA A 34 -9.84 -12.86 -5.90
C ALA A 34 -11.34 -12.98 -6.20
N ALA A 35 -11.74 -12.89 -7.47
CA ALA A 35 -13.15 -13.04 -7.89
C ALA A 35 -13.75 -14.44 -7.61
N LEU A 36 -12.91 -15.45 -7.35
CA LEU A 36 -13.35 -16.80 -6.97
C LEU A 36 -13.68 -16.94 -5.47
N LEU A 37 -13.45 -15.90 -4.66
CA LEU A 37 -13.80 -15.93 -3.24
C LEU A 37 -15.33 -15.96 -3.07
N PRO A 38 -15.86 -16.82 -2.17
CA PRO A 38 -17.30 -17.06 -2.05
C PRO A 38 -18.07 -15.89 -1.42
N ASP A 39 -17.39 -15.01 -0.68
CA ASP A 39 -17.98 -13.84 -0.04
C ASP A 39 -17.19 -12.58 -0.44
N PRO A 40 -17.64 -11.85 -1.47
CA PRO A 40 -16.98 -10.63 -1.94
C PRO A 40 -17.07 -9.46 -0.93
N GLY A 41 -17.92 -9.57 0.10
CA GLY A 41 -18.08 -8.54 1.13
C GLY A 41 -17.31 -8.84 2.42
N LYS A 42 -16.59 -9.96 2.49
CA LYS A 42 -15.91 -10.39 3.72
C LYS A 42 -14.86 -9.38 4.15
N VAL A 43 -15.02 -8.84 5.36
CA VAL A 43 -14.00 -8.00 6.00
C VAL A 43 -12.99 -8.90 6.71
N THR A 44 -11.70 -8.62 6.50
CA THR A 44 -10.61 -9.33 7.15
C THR A 44 -9.57 -8.36 7.69
N ILE A 45 -8.70 -8.88 8.55
CA ILE A 45 -7.50 -8.21 9.04
C ILE A 45 -6.30 -9.01 8.51
N ALA A 46 -5.24 -8.30 8.12
CA ALA A 46 -3.99 -8.89 7.66
C ALA A 46 -2.81 -8.07 8.19
N ASP A 47 -1.69 -8.75 8.48
CA ASP A 47 -0.46 -8.14 8.96
C ASP A 47 0.63 -8.21 7.89
N ILE A 48 1.34 -7.10 7.69
CA ILE A 48 2.56 -7.06 6.88
C ILE A 48 3.76 -7.12 7.83
N VAL A 49 4.58 -8.15 7.69
CA VAL A 49 5.71 -8.42 8.59
C VAL A 49 7.05 -8.42 7.83
N PRO A 50 8.12 -7.86 8.41
CA PRO A 50 9.45 -7.94 7.82
C PRO A 50 9.96 -9.39 7.86
N ARG A 51 10.62 -9.82 6.79
CA ARG A 51 11.24 -11.17 6.69
C ARG A 51 12.74 -11.16 6.98
N ALA A 52 13.33 -9.98 7.15
CA ALA A 52 14.73 -9.76 7.48
C ALA A 52 14.89 -8.39 8.16
N ALA A 53 16.03 -8.16 8.80
CA ALA A 53 16.39 -6.85 9.33
C ALA A 53 16.58 -5.84 8.17
N GLY A 54 16.13 -4.60 8.37
CA GLY A 54 16.20 -3.54 7.37
C GLY A 54 15.62 -2.23 7.90
N VAL A 55 15.50 -1.26 7.00
CA VAL A 55 14.89 0.05 7.26
C VAL A 55 13.57 0.13 6.51
N LEU A 56 12.50 0.54 7.19
CA LEU A 56 11.19 0.75 6.56
C LEU A 56 11.25 1.93 5.60
N ALA A 57 10.66 1.77 4.41
CA ALA A 57 10.50 2.85 3.44
C ALA A 57 9.26 2.60 2.56
N GLY A 58 8.65 3.67 2.05
CA GLY A 58 7.56 3.61 1.08
C GLY A 58 6.17 3.49 1.70
N SER A 59 6.01 3.81 2.99
CA SER A 59 4.71 3.74 3.67
C SER A 59 3.64 4.61 2.99
N ALA A 60 4.02 5.74 2.39
CA ALA A 60 3.12 6.59 1.62
C ALA A 60 2.54 5.87 0.38
N CYS A 61 3.37 5.18 -0.39
CA CYS A 61 2.94 4.42 -1.57
C CYS A 61 2.04 3.25 -1.19
N ALA A 62 2.42 2.49 -0.15
CA ALA A 62 1.62 1.38 0.34
C ALA A 62 0.24 1.85 0.86
N THR A 63 0.20 2.96 1.60
CA THR A 63 -1.06 3.55 2.09
C THR A 63 -1.95 4.01 0.94
N GLU A 64 -1.38 4.69 -0.07
CA GLU A 64 -2.12 5.16 -1.23
C GLU A 64 -2.63 3.99 -2.10
N ALA A 65 -1.88 2.88 -2.22
CA ALA A 65 -2.34 1.69 -2.95
C ALA A 65 -3.64 1.13 -2.37
N TYR A 66 -3.71 0.95 -1.05
CA TYR A 66 -4.96 0.52 -0.41
C TYR A 66 -6.07 1.57 -0.55
N ALA A 67 -5.76 2.86 -0.44
CA ALA A 67 -6.75 3.93 -0.59
C ALA A 67 -7.36 3.99 -2.01
N GLN A 68 -6.57 3.71 -3.06
CA GLN A 68 -7.05 3.66 -4.43
C GLN A 68 -7.85 2.39 -4.73
N LEU A 69 -7.46 1.24 -4.16
CA LEU A 69 -8.17 -0.03 -4.34
C LEU A 69 -9.51 -0.07 -3.60
N ASP A 70 -9.52 0.30 -2.31
CA ASP A 70 -10.74 0.43 -1.51
C ASP A 70 -10.53 1.44 -0.37
N PRO A 71 -11.18 2.63 -0.41
CA PRO A 71 -11.01 3.67 0.59
C PRO A 71 -11.51 3.28 2.00
N ARG A 72 -12.18 2.13 2.14
CA ARG A 72 -12.61 1.59 3.44
C ARG A 72 -11.48 0.87 4.17
N VAL A 73 -10.42 0.45 3.47
CA VAL A 73 -9.28 -0.23 4.09
C VAL A 73 -8.56 0.71 5.06
N ARG A 74 -8.30 0.21 6.27
CA ARG A 74 -7.58 0.94 7.33
C ARG A 74 -6.16 0.38 7.40
N VAL A 75 -5.17 1.22 7.10
CA VAL A 75 -3.75 0.87 7.25
C VAL A 75 -3.23 1.44 8.56
N THR A 76 -2.64 0.59 9.40
CA THR A 76 -2.01 0.99 10.67
C THR A 76 -0.54 0.63 10.63
N TRP A 77 0.32 1.62 10.85
CA TRP A 77 1.77 1.47 10.83
C TRP A 77 2.33 1.39 12.25
N SER A 78 3.16 0.38 12.51
CA SER A 78 3.87 0.21 13.79
C SER A 78 5.25 0.88 13.81
N ALA A 79 5.71 1.39 12.67
CA ALA A 79 6.98 2.08 12.45
C ALA A 79 6.80 3.12 11.33
N THR A 80 7.74 4.05 11.21
CA THR A 80 7.73 5.10 10.18
C THR A 80 8.89 4.91 9.19
N ASP A 81 8.78 5.54 8.02
CA ASP A 81 9.89 5.51 7.05
C ASP A 81 11.19 6.02 7.68
N GLY A 82 12.25 5.22 7.59
CA GLY A 82 13.55 5.47 8.21
C GLY A 82 13.81 4.71 9.51
N ASP A 83 12.80 4.07 10.11
CA ASP A 83 12.96 3.16 11.27
C ASP A 83 13.49 1.77 10.86
#